data_AF-A0A962WLG2-F1
#
_entry.id   AF-A0A962WLG2-F1
#
_cell.length_a   1.000
_cell.length_b   1.000
_cell.length_c   1.000
_cell.angle_alpha   90.00
_cell.angle_beta   90.00
_cell.angle_gamma   90.00
#
_symmetry.space_group_name_H-M   'P 1'
#
loop_
_entity.id
_entity.type
_entity.pdbx_description
1 polymer ?
#
loop_
_entity_poly.entity_id
_entity_poly.type
_entity_poly.pdbx_seq_one_letter_code
_entity_poly.pdbx_strand_id
1 'polypeptide(L)'
;MSDPSAIGRQLYMLLPEIYRSRDNNLRGSDGRIESPGDLARYLDACGSLLDAIKATLDQRLADAFPDNAPPGERSCQAWLLPYFADLLDVRLVSPEVEGRRNEIANAVGWRQRKGTVSVLEAVAESVGRIEAEVQEGWQRVALTARVGMPLLPTSAYGERQANDTATAPAARIARHPGLPAVTPDLQRAARAVRTDPGNPAAKLTHYEQHSAWWRPANRHGAPCFAGSYEDGSRRTVDFRDPDWRRGHHHPRRVLLHVPPEAGFFAAGAYRFDWALRESAIASGRFETLQLEEERDGVLENLTVYRGLGDQPVCIADPVTLMAGGPGHRYRFENLCLEGGITVSNAPVELRDCAVLDANLDDSGVEAPSLAARNTLFGGITQSGGARLEYCTVLGPMTAGALQASDCLFGGTMARHLWSPPDSAPDREAGCLRYSRVPATDNDFAADVYAPSCTTARPVFHSNVFGERGCAVLHPATPDAICHGAEDGGEMGAFHDRHHCLRRAAIHDKLKDYLPVGQKAVLIPDPRLLRTPPSTSGT
;
A
#
# COMPACT_ATOMS: atom_id res chain seq x y z
N MET A 1 -39.00 3.25 0.45
CA MET A 1 -39.33 3.60 1.87
C MET A 1 -38.02 3.58 2.62
N SER A 2 -37.66 4.68 3.28
CA SER A 2 -36.46 4.73 4.14
C SER A 2 -36.61 3.74 5.28
N ASP A 3 -35.53 3.05 5.63
CA ASP A 3 -35.51 2.23 6.84
C ASP A 3 -35.81 3.10 8.07
N PRO A 4 -36.63 2.62 9.03
CA PRO A 4 -36.98 3.38 10.21
C PRO A 4 -35.75 3.61 11.10
N SER A 5 -35.71 4.79 11.72
CA SER A 5 -34.72 5.21 12.70
C SER A 5 -34.60 4.19 13.84
N ALA A 6 -33.37 3.97 14.32
CA ALA A 6 -33.11 3.05 15.42
C ALA A 6 -33.78 3.54 16.71
N ILE A 7 -33.58 4.82 17.05
CA ILE A 7 -34.26 5.44 18.20
C ILE A 7 -35.77 5.56 17.94
N GLY A 8 -36.21 5.83 16.70
CA GLY A 8 -37.63 5.87 16.34
C GLY A 8 -38.36 4.57 16.67
N ARG A 9 -37.76 3.42 16.30
CA ARG A 9 -38.24 2.09 16.69
C ARG A 9 -38.26 1.90 18.20
N GLN A 10 -37.21 2.33 18.91
CA GLN A 10 -37.16 2.23 20.37
C GLN A 10 -38.27 3.04 21.04
N LEU A 11 -38.47 4.30 20.62
CA LEU A 11 -39.54 5.16 21.12
C LEU A 11 -40.92 4.54 20.90
N TYR A 12 -41.16 3.97 19.71
CA TYR A 12 -42.42 3.28 19.43
C TYR A 12 -42.61 2.05 20.32
N MET A 13 -41.56 1.25 20.53
CA MET A 13 -41.61 0.07 21.39
C MET A 13 -41.83 0.40 22.87
N LEU A 14 -41.37 1.57 23.33
CA LEU A 14 -41.60 2.06 24.69
C LEU A 14 -43.06 2.45 24.95
N LEU A 15 -43.87 2.66 23.90
CA LEU A 15 -45.29 2.95 24.08
C LEU A 15 -46.05 1.71 24.60
N PRO A 16 -47.02 1.91 25.52
CA PRO A 16 -47.93 0.85 25.93
C PRO A 16 -48.62 0.19 24.72
N GLU A 17 -48.83 -1.12 24.81
CA GLU A 17 -49.37 -1.94 23.71
C GLU A 17 -50.73 -1.44 23.19
N ILE A 18 -51.56 -0.86 24.07
CA ILE A 18 -52.85 -0.29 23.69
C ILE A 18 -52.72 0.82 22.63
N TYR A 19 -51.68 1.65 22.69
CA TYR A 19 -51.45 2.71 21.70
C TYR A 19 -50.89 2.14 20.39
N ARG A 20 -49.99 1.16 20.46
CA ARG A 20 -49.47 0.47 19.28
C ARG A 20 -50.56 -0.32 18.54
N SER A 21 -51.48 -0.92 19.27
CA SER A 21 -52.60 -1.67 18.69
C SER A 21 -53.60 -0.76 18.01
N ARG A 22 -53.85 0.44 18.57
CA ARG A 22 -54.71 1.49 17.99
C ARG A 22 -54.09 2.24 16.83
N ASP A 23 -52.77 2.24 16.70
CA ASP A 23 -52.07 2.88 15.59
C ASP A 23 -52.01 1.94 14.37
N ASN A 24 -51.89 0.62 14.62
CA ASN A 24 -51.89 -0.43 13.60
C ASN A 24 -53.30 -0.91 13.21
N ASN A 25 -54.19 0.03 12.86
CA ASN A 25 -55.58 -0.27 12.49
C ASN A 25 -55.72 -0.80 11.05
N LEU A 26 -54.76 -0.52 10.18
CA LEU A 26 -54.71 -1.02 8.80
C LEU A 26 -53.91 -2.33 8.78
N ARG A 27 -54.62 -3.44 9.00
CA ARG A 27 -54.09 -4.80 8.86
C ARG A 27 -54.56 -5.40 7.55
N GLY A 28 -53.64 -6.00 6.81
CA GLY A 28 -53.98 -6.75 5.62
C GLY A 28 -54.80 -7.99 5.94
N SER A 29 -55.33 -8.64 4.90
CA SER A 29 -56.13 -9.86 5.03
C SER A 29 -55.44 -11.00 5.81
N ASP A 30 -54.10 -10.98 5.89
CA ASP A 30 -53.25 -11.92 6.64
C ASP A 30 -52.97 -11.52 8.10
N GLY A 31 -53.58 -10.43 8.60
CA GLY A 31 -53.38 -9.92 9.97
C GLY A 31 -52.06 -9.20 10.23
N ARG A 32 -51.19 -9.10 9.21
CA ARG A 32 -49.93 -8.33 9.21
C ARG A 32 -50.19 -6.84 8.98
N ILE A 33 -49.31 -6.00 9.52
CA ILE A 33 -49.36 -4.55 9.37
C ILE A 33 -48.92 -4.19 7.94
N GLU A 34 -49.82 -3.59 7.14
CA GLU A 34 -49.54 -3.23 5.74
C GLU A 34 -48.71 -1.95 5.60
N SER A 35 -48.83 -1.03 6.55
CA SER A 35 -48.07 0.21 6.58
C SER A 35 -47.91 0.70 8.03
N PRO A 36 -46.76 1.31 8.39
CA PRO A 36 -46.61 1.92 9.69
C PRO A 36 -47.71 2.97 9.92
N GLY A 37 -48.37 2.92 11.08
CA GLY A 37 -49.36 3.90 11.48
C GLY A 37 -48.79 5.31 11.61
N ASP A 38 -49.66 6.32 11.65
CA ASP A 38 -49.25 7.73 11.67
C ASP A 38 -48.45 8.08 12.93
N LEU A 39 -48.75 7.45 14.08
CA LEU A 39 -47.96 7.63 15.30
C LEU A 39 -46.58 6.99 15.18
N ALA A 40 -46.48 5.81 14.55
CA ALA A 40 -45.20 5.20 14.23
C ALA A 40 -44.34 6.10 13.34
N ARG A 41 -44.93 6.71 12.29
CA ARG A 41 -44.24 7.66 11.40
C ARG A 41 -43.80 8.93 12.12
N TYR A 42 -44.65 9.48 12.99
CA TYR A 42 -44.32 10.65 13.79
C TYR A 42 -43.14 10.37 14.75
N LEU A 43 -43.17 9.24 15.45
CA LEU A 43 -42.09 8.83 16.34
C LEU A 43 -40.80 8.46 15.58
N ASP A 44 -40.93 7.92 14.37
CA ASP A 44 -39.80 7.68 13.47
C ASP A 44 -39.13 9.00 13.04
N ALA A 45 -39.92 10.02 12.68
CA ALA A 45 -39.40 11.35 12.37
C ALA A 45 -38.71 12.02 13.58
N CYS A 46 -39.30 11.92 14.77
CA CYS A 46 -38.65 12.35 16.02
C CYS A 46 -37.36 11.55 16.30
N GLY A 47 -37.39 10.24 16.05
CA GLY A 47 -36.26 9.34 16.19
C GLY A 47 -35.12 9.69 15.25
N SER A 48 -35.42 10.03 13.99
CA SER A 48 -34.43 10.45 12.99
C SER A 48 -33.65 11.69 13.47
N LEU A 49 -34.33 12.67 14.06
CA LEU A 49 -33.67 13.83 14.67
C LEU A 49 -32.78 13.42 15.85
N LEU A 50 -33.27 12.53 16.73
CA LEU A 50 -32.48 12.06 17.87
C LEU A 50 -31.27 11.22 17.46
N ASP A 51 -31.40 10.40 16.41
CA ASP A 51 -30.30 9.65 15.81
C ASP A 51 -29.24 10.61 15.25
N ALA A 52 -29.66 11.70 14.60
CA ALA A 52 -28.74 12.73 14.11
C ALA A 52 -28.01 13.47 15.26
N ILE A 53 -28.73 13.79 16.35
CA ILE A 53 -28.14 14.40 17.55
C ILE A 53 -27.15 13.43 18.20
N LYS A 54 -27.53 12.16 18.37
CA LYS A 54 -26.66 11.13 18.93
C LYS A 54 -25.41 10.96 18.05
N ALA A 55 -25.58 10.88 16.73
CA ALA A 55 -24.46 10.81 15.81
C ALA A 55 -23.54 12.04 15.93
N THR A 56 -24.08 13.23 16.14
CA THR A 56 -23.26 14.44 16.37
C THR A 56 -22.47 14.35 17.67
N LEU A 57 -23.09 13.89 18.76
CA LEU A 57 -22.44 13.72 20.06
C LEU A 57 -21.36 12.64 20.03
N ASP A 58 -21.64 11.50 19.39
CA ASP A 58 -20.69 10.41 19.23
C ASP A 58 -19.48 10.88 18.38
N GLN A 59 -19.72 11.66 17.33
CA GLN A 59 -18.62 12.26 16.55
C GLN A 59 -17.81 13.27 17.38
N ARG A 60 -18.48 14.15 18.14
CA ARG A 60 -17.81 15.12 19.00
C ARG A 60 -16.95 14.44 20.07
N LEU A 61 -17.38 13.30 20.60
CA LEU A 61 -16.57 12.50 21.52
C LEU A 61 -15.35 11.94 20.80
N ALA A 62 -15.53 11.33 19.62
CA ALA A 62 -14.43 10.83 18.81
C ALA A 62 -13.41 11.91 18.44
N ASP A 63 -13.88 13.14 18.19
CA ASP A 63 -13.04 14.31 17.87
C ASP A 63 -12.08 14.73 18.98
N ALA A 64 -12.31 14.30 20.23
CA ALA A 64 -11.40 14.53 21.34
C ALA A 64 -10.15 13.63 21.31
N PHE A 65 -10.16 12.56 20.49
CA PHE A 65 -9.14 11.53 20.46
C PHE A 65 -8.46 11.48 19.07
N PRO A 66 -7.25 12.06 18.93
CA PRO A 66 -6.59 12.20 17.63
C PRO A 66 -5.98 10.89 17.11
N ASP A 67 -5.93 9.83 17.90
CA ASP A 67 -5.39 8.51 17.54
C ASP A 67 -6.29 7.74 16.55
N ASN A 68 -5.77 6.62 16.06
CA ASN A 68 -6.50 5.72 15.18
C ASN A 68 -7.49 4.89 16.01
N ALA A 69 -8.79 5.05 15.76
CA ALA A 69 -9.81 4.29 16.45
C ALA A 69 -9.80 2.80 16.00
N PRO A 70 -10.29 1.87 16.83
CA PRO A 70 -10.48 0.48 16.43
C PRO A 70 -11.39 0.34 15.18
N PRO A 71 -11.25 -0.73 14.39
CA PRO A 71 -12.09 -0.96 13.21
C PRO A 71 -13.58 -0.97 13.56
N GLY A 72 -14.37 -0.15 12.85
CA GLY A 72 -15.81 0.00 13.07
C GLY A 72 -16.21 1.09 14.06
N GLU A 73 -15.24 1.70 14.75
CA GLU A 73 -15.48 2.88 15.59
C GLU A 73 -15.19 4.19 14.84
N ARG A 74 -15.73 5.28 15.38
CA ARG A 74 -15.53 6.61 14.80
C ARG A 74 -14.17 7.15 15.19
N SER A 75 -13.45 7.68 14.21
CA SER A 75 -12.21 8.43 14.44
C SER A 75 -12.48 9.93 14.49
N CYS A 76 -11.59 10.68 15.15
CA CYS A 76 -11.57 12.14 15.11
C CYS A 76 -11.55 12.65 13.67
N GLN A 77 -12.21 13.75 13.33
CA GLN A 77 -12.21 14.26 11.95
C GLN A 77 -10.82 14.74 11.49
N ALA A 78 -10.45 14.47 10.23
CA ALA A 78 -9.09 14.73 9.73
C ALA A 78 -8.69 16.23 9.75
N TRP A 79 -9.66 17.15 9.64
CA TRP A 79 -9.41 18.59 9.68
C TRP A 79 -9.01 19.11 11.08
N LEU A 80 -9.24 18.32 12.14
CA LEU A 80 -8.83 18.66 13.50
C LEU A 80 -7.36 18.34 13.78
N LEU A 81 -6.76 17.44 13.00
CA LEU A 81 -5.38 16.98 13.23
C LEU A 81 -4.34 18.12 13.27
N PRO A 82 -4.40 19.15 12.41
CA PRO A 82 -3.50 20.30 12.50
C PRO A 82 -3.57 21.03 13.85
N TYR A 83 -4.74 21.13 14.48
CA TYR A 83 -4.89 21.80 15.78
C TYR A 83 -4.25 21.00 16.91
N PHE A 84 -4.38 19.67 16.89
CA PHE A 84 -3.68 18.80 17.83
C PHE A 84 -2.17 18.82 17.59
N ALA A 85 -1.76 18.88 16.33
CA ALA A 85 -0.37 19.03 15.95
C ALA A 85 0.21 20.34 16.49
N ASP A 86 -0.46 21.48 16.31
CA ASP A 86 -0.02 22.76 16.87
C ASP A 86 0.02 22.74 18.41
N LEU A 87 -0.98 22.15 19.05
CA LEU A 87 -1.03 22.02 20.52
C LEU A 87 0.15 21.21 21.07
N LEU A 88 0.53 20.14 20.38
CA LEU A 88 1.61 19.25 20.79
C LEU A 88 2.95 19.59 20.13
N ASP A 89 3.04 20.64 19.31
CA ASP A 89 4.21 21.03 18.51
C ASP A 89 4.71 19.92 17.56
N VAL A 90 3.78 19.20 16.93
CA VAL A 90 4.08 18.06 16.03
C VAL A 90 4.06 18.52 14.59
N ARG A 91 5.20 18.41 13.91
CA ARG A 91 5.27 18.61 12.46
C ARG A 91 4.71 17.41 11.71
N LEU A 92 3.52 17.53 11.10
CA LEU A 92 2.90 16.45 10.33
C LEU A 92 3.59 16.28 8.97
N VAL A 93 4.03 15.06 8.65
CA VAL A 93 4.75 14.78 7.39
C VAL A 93 4.12 13.63 6.59
N SER A 94 3.44 12.70 7.26
CA SER A 94 2.77 11.56 6.62
C SER A 94 1.75 12.03 5.56
N PRO A 95 1.80 11.46 4.34
CA PRO A 95 0.78 11.73 3.32
C PRO A 95 -0.59 11.19 3.75
N GLU A 96 -0.61 10.07 4.47
CA GLU A 96 -1.84 9.42 4.91
C GLU A 96 -2.37 9.99 6.23
N VAL A 97 -3.71 10.05 6.35
CA VAL A 97 -4.40 10.52 7.56
C VAL A 97 -4.05 9.63 8.77
N GLU A 98 -4.04 8.31 8.61
CA GLU A 98 -3.72 7.36 9.69
C GLU A 98 -2.29 7.55 10.23
N GLY A 99 -1.33 7.80 9.33
CA GLY A 99 0.04 8.12 9.72
C GLY A 99 0.14 9.47 10.45
N ARG A 100 -0.60 10.50 10.00
CA ARG A 100 -0.68 11.79 10.71
C ARG A 100 -1.23 11.65 12.13
N ARG A 101 -2.23 10.77 12.33
CA ARG A 101 -2.73 10.45 13.68
C ARG A 101 -1.68 9.77 14.54
N ASN A 102 -0.95 8.79 13.99
CA ASN A 102 0.13 8.12 14.69
C ASN A 102 1.26 9.07 15.09
N GLU A 103 1.57 10.07 14.25
CA GLU A 103 2.54 11.11 14.59
C GLU A 103 2.14 11.93 15.82
N ILE A 104 0.85 12.26 15.93
CA ILE A 104 0.30 13.00 17.07
C ILE A 104 0.27 12.11 18.31
N ALA A 105 -0.27 10.90 18.19
CA ALA A 105 -0.44 9.96 19.30
C ALA A 105 0.91 9.58 19.95
N ASN A 106 1.95 9.36 19.14
CA ASN A 106 3.25 8.92 19.63
C ASN A 106 4.23 10.06 19.94
N ALA A 107 3.85 11.33 19.71
CA ALA A 107 4.73 12.49 19.77
C ALA A 107 5.54 12.58 21.08
N VAL A 108 4.87 12.44 22.23
CA VAL A 108 5.50 12.53 23.55
C VAL A 108 6.49 11.38 23.77
N GLY A 109 6.08 10.16 23.44
CA GLY A 109 6.91 8.97 23.60
C GLY A 109 8.18 9.01 22.73
N TRP A 110 8.07 9.49 21.48
CA TRP A 110 9.22 9.64 20.60
C TRP A 110 10.19 10.71 21.09
N ARG A 111 9.71 11.84 21.62
CA ARG A 111 10.58 12.89 22.17
C ARG A 111 11.39 12.42 23.37
N GLN A 112 10.78 11.66 24.27
CA GLN A 112 11.45 11.15 25.48
C GLN A 112 12.57 10.16 25.17
N ARG A 113 12.54 9.51 24.01
CA ARG A 113 13.48 8.47 23.59
C ARG A 113 14.26 8.87 22.33
N LYS A 114 14.31 10.18 22.02
CA LYS A 114 14.99 10.69 20.83
C LYS A 114 16.44 10.21 20.76
N GLY A 115 16.86 9.80 19.56
CA GLY A 115 18.21 9.29 19.30
C GLY A 115 18.43 7.82 19.60
N THR A 116 17.44 7.08 20.12
CA THR A 116 17.54 5.62 20.25
C THR A 116 17.09 4.91 18.98
N VAL A 117 17.69 3.75 18.69
CA VAL A 117 17.34 2.91 17.53
C VAL A 117 15.84 2.56 17.50
N SER A 118 15.28 2.22 18.67
CA SER A 118 13.87 1.86 18.82
C SER A 118 12.90 2.97 18.42
N VAL A 119 13.26 4.25 18.61
CA VAL A 119 12.41 5.36 18.15
C VAL A 119 12.54 5.56 16.66
N LEU A 120 13.73 5.36 16.07
CA LEU A 120 13.90 5.49 14.63
C LEU A 120 13.08 4.45 13.88
N GLU A 121 13.04 3.20 14.39
CA GLU A 121 12.16 2.13 13.92
C GLU A 121 10.68 2.54 14.04
N ALA A 122 10.23 2.91 15.25
CA ALA A 122 8.84 3.29 15.49
C ALA A 122 8.37 4.49 14.65
N VAL A 123 9.24 5.48 14.42
CA VAL A 123 8.95 6.63 13.55
C VAL A 123 8.83 6.19 12.09
N ALA A 124 9.75 5.37 11.59
CA ALA A 124 9.70 4.87 10.23
C ALA A 124 8.42 4.04 9.97
N GLU A 125 8.07 3.16 10.91
CA GLU A 125 6.86 2.34 10.85
C GLU A 125 5.58 3.19 10.92
N SER A 126 5.54 4.19 11.81
CA SER A 126 4.32 4.98 12.01
C SER A 126 4.07 6.01 10.90
N VAL A 127 5.12 6.65 10.38
CA VAL A 127 5.02 7.66 9.32
C VAL A 127 4.96 7.01 7.94
N GLY A 128 5.81 6.01 7.75
CA GLY A 128 5.98 5.34 6.47
C GLY A 128 5.04 4.17 6.27
N ARG A 129 4.39 3.64 7.32
CA ARG A 129 3.60 2.40 7.28
C ARG A 129 4.36 1.22 6.66
N ILE A 130 5.67 1.21 6.84
CA ILE A 130 6.58 0.19 6.32
C ILE A 130 7.44 -0.28 7.48
N GLU A 131 7.55 -1.59 7.64
CA GLU A 131 8.44 -2.22 8.62
C GLU A 131 9.88 -1.79 8.37
N ALA A 132 10.62 -1.50 9.44
CA ALA A 132 12.00 -1.06 9.31
C ALA A 132 12.88 -1.76 10.33
N GLU A 133 13.96 -2.37 9.86
CA GLU A 133 15.01 -2.90 10.73
C GLU A 133 16.22 -1.98 10.69
N VAL A 134 16.60 -1.45 11.87
CA VAL A 134 17.60 -0.38 11.94
C VAL A 134 18.95 -0.89 12.41
N GLN A 135 19.99 -0.46 11.69
CA GLN A 135 21.39 -0.69 12.04
C GLN A 135 22.16 0.62 12.18
N GLU A 136 22.99 0.68 13.21
CA GLU A 136 23.90 1.80 13.42
C GLU A 136 25.16 1.65 12.55
N GLY A 137 25.44 2.65 11.71
CA GLY A 137 26.54 2.60 10.75
C GLY A 137 27.92 2.54 11.41
N TRP A 138 28.10 3.08 12.63
CA TRP A 138 29.37 2.99 13.35
C TRP A 138 29.73 1.56 13.76
N GLN A 139 28.73 0.68 13.94
CA GLN A 139 28.96 -0.75 14.20
C GLN A 139 29.37 -1.53 12.94
N ARG A 140 29.18 -0.94 11.76
CA ARG A 140 29.44 -1.52 10.43
C ARG A 140 30.76 -1.05 9.81
N VAL A 141 31.56 -0.32 10.56
CA VAL A 141 32.84 0.23 10.11
C VAL A 141 33.99 -0.48 10.81
N ALA A 142 35.07 -0.73 10.06
CA ALA A 142 36.31 -1.28 10.57
C ALA A 142 36.97 -0.31 11.56
N LEU A 143 37.35 -0.82 12.73
CA LEU A 143 38.03 -0.06 13.78
C LEU A 143 39.28 -0.83 14.21
N THR A 144 40.37 -0.12 14.48
CA THR A 144 41.56 -0.72 15.08
C THR A 144 41.26 -1.13 16.52
N ALA A 145 41.52 -2.40 16.85
CA ALA A 145 41.38 -2.88 18.22
C ALA A 145 42.31 -2.08 19.15
N ARG A 146 41.76 -1.58 20.27
CA ARG A 146 42.53 -0.86 21.28
C ARG A 146 42.77 -1.76 22.48
N VAL A 147 44.03 -1.87 22.90
CA VAL A 147 44.40 -2.57 24.12
C VAL A 147 43.71 -1.87 25.30
N GLY A 148 43.07 -2.65 26.18
CA GLY A 148 42.37 -2.12 27.36
C GLY A 148 40.93 -1.64 27.10
N MET A 149 40.38 -1.78 25.89
CA MET A 149 38.95 -1.54 25.67
C MET A 149 38.14 -2.65 26.36
N PRO A 150 37.26 -2.33 27.32
CA PRO A 150 36.48 -3.34 28.02
C PRO A 150 35.50 -4.02 27.05
N LEU A 151 35.47 -5.34 27.08
CA LEU A 151 34.48 -6.15 26.39
C LEU A 151 33.39 -6.55 27.39
N LEU A 152 32.13 -6.44 26.97
CA LEU A 152 31.04 -7.05 27.72
C LEU A 152 31.16 -8.58 27.63
N PRO A 153 30.72 -9.33 28.65
CA PRO A 153 30.71 -10.79 28.58
C PRO A 153 29.84 -11.28 27.41
N THR A 154 30.19 -12.43 26.82
CA THR A 154 29.43 -13.06 25.72
C THR A 154 27.95 -13.25 26.02
N SER A 155 27.58 -13.44 27.29
CA SER A 155 26.18 -13.52 27.71
C SER A 155 25.38 -12.24 27.44
N ALA A 156 26.02 -11.05 27.52
CA ALA A 156 25.38 -9.79 27.18
C ALA A 156 25.04 -9.68 25.68
N TYR A 157 25.72 -10.46 24.84
CA TYR A 157 25.44 -10.58 23.40
C TYR A 157 24.52 -11.77 23.07
N GLY A 158 23.98 -12.45 24.08
CA GLY A 158 23.09 -13.59 23.88
C GLY A 158 23.78 -14.88 23.46
N GLU A 159 25.10 -14.97 23.64
CA GLU A 159 25.91 -16.17 23.39
C GLU A 159 26.25 -16.91 24.70
N ARG A 160 26.65 -18.18 24.59
CA ARG A 160 27.02 -19.00 25.77
C ARG A 160 28.39 -18.54 26.33
N GLN A 161 28.48 -18.44 27.66
CA GLN A 161 29.68 -18.00 28.42
C GLN A 161 30.96 -18.83 28.18
N ALA A 162 30.87 -20.00 27.55
CA ALA A 162 32.01 -20.86 27.26
C ALA A 162 33.08 -20.23 26.32
N ASN A 163 32.80 -19.03 25.79
CA ASN A 163 33.71 -18.27 24.93
C ASN A 163 34.55 -17.22 25.69
N ASP A 164 34.32 -17.00 26.99
CA ASP A 164 34.98 -15.93 27.79
C ASP A 164 36.10 -16.41 28.72
N THR A 165 36.39 -17.72 28.77
CA THR A 165 37.40 -18.25 29.69
C THR A 165 38.81 -18.06 29.14
N ALA A 166 39.75 -17.61 29.97
CA ALA A 166 41.17 -17.46 29.60
C ALA A 166 41.84 -18.76 29.15
N THR A 167 41.24 -19.92 29.49
CA THR A 167 41.67 -21.26 29.07
C THR A 167 41.07 -21.71 27.74
N ALA A 168 40.18 -20.93 27.12
CA ALA A 168 39.63 -21.26 25.82
C ALA A 168 40.70 -21.19 24.72
N PRO A 169 40.63 -22.04 23.67
CA PRO A 169 41.53 -21.94 22.53
C PRO A 169 41.50 -20.54 21.91
N ALA A 170 42.65 -20.04 21.46
CA ALA A 170 42.76 -18.70 20.86
C ALA A 170 41.76 -18.48 19.70
N ALA A 171 41.50 -19.52 18.89
CA ALA A 171 40.52 -19.49 17.81
C ALA A 171 39.08 -19.27 18.30
N ARG A 172 38.75 -19.64 19.54
CA ARG A 172 37.45 -19.40 20.18
C ARG A 172 37.37 -18.00 20.78
N ILE A 173 38.44 -17.55 21.43
CA ILE A 173 38.54 -16.18 21.98
C ILE A 173 38.45 -15.14 20.86
N ALA A 174 39.09 -15.38 19.72
CA ALA A 174 39.01 -14.52 18.53
C ALA A 174 37.59 -14.39 17.95
N ARG A 175 36.66 -15.26 18.36
CA ARG A 175 35.24 -15.21 17.96
C ARG A 175 34.35 -14.44 18.92
N HIS A 176 34.91 -13.84 19.97
CA HIS A 176 34.15 -13.09 20.95
C HIS A 176 33.31 -11.99 20.25
N PRO A 177 31.97 -11.94 20.43
CA PRO A 177 31.06 -11.10 19.64
C PRO A 177 31.35 -9.60 19.76
N GLY A 178 31.89 -9.16 20.90
CA GLY A 178 32.32 -7.78 21.13
C GLY A 178 33.60 -7.36 20.39
N LEU A 179 34.37 -8.28 19.81
CA LEU A 179 35.58 -7.92 19.07
C LEU A 179 35.24 -7.19 17.77
N PRO A 180 35.99 -6.12 17.41
CA PRO A 180 35.82 -5.41 16.14
C PRO A 180 36.47 -6.18 14.98
N ALA A 181 36.17 -7.47 14.82
CA ALA A 181 36.67 -8.27 13.71
C ALA A 181 36.14 -7.74 12.37
N VAL A 182 37.05 -7.61 11.39
CA VAL A 182 36.77 -7.17 10.02
C VAL A 182 36.83 -8.35 9.06
N THR A 183 37.81 -9.25 9.24
CA THR A 183 37.93 -10.46 8.44
C THR A 183 36.85 -11.47 8.87
N PRO A 184 35.93 -11.86 7.98
CA PRO A 184 34.90 -12.83 8.32
C PRO A 184 35.50 -14.24 8.50
N ASP A 185 34.97 -14.99 9.47
CA ASP A 185 35.21 -16.42 9.63
C ASP A 185 34.46 -17.19 8.55
N LEU A 186 35.19 -17.56 7.49
CA LEU A 186 34.64 -18.26 6.33
C LEU A 186 34.08 -19.65 6.65
N GLN A 187 34.39 -20.22 7.82
CA GLN A 187 33.86 -21.53 8.24
C GLN A 187 32.42 -21.45 8.73
N ARG A 188 31.90 -20.23 8.97
CA ARG A 188 30.59 -20.01 9.57
C ARG A 188 29.81 -18.96 8.80
N ALA A 189 28.53 -19.25 8.60
CA ALA A 189 27.60 -18.30 8.02
C ALA A 189 27.05 -17.33 9.08
N ALA A 190 27.09 -16.04 8.78
CA ALA A 190 26.39 -14.98 9.50
C ALA A 190 25.01 -14.75 8.86
N ARG A 191 23.95 -14.87 9.67
CA ARG A 191 22.55 -14.72 9.25
C ARG A 191 21.64 -14.44 10.44
N ALA A 192 20.42 -13.96 10.18
CA ALA A 192 19.38 -13.93 11.19
C ALA A 192 18.89 -15.35 11.51
N VAL A 193 18.64 -15.63 12.79
CA VAL A 193 18.02 -16.89 13.25
C VAL A 193 16.96 -16.60 14.30
N ARG A 194 15.86 -17.35 14.29
CA ARG A 194 14.81 -17.21 15.31
C ARG A 194 15.38 -17.52 16.69
N THR A 195 14.92 -16.78 17.68
CA THR A 195 15.35 -16.91 19.07
C THR A 195 14.19 -16.67 20.02
N ASP A 196 14.41 -17.05 21.27
CA ASP A 196 13.50 -16.73 22.37
C ASP A 196 13.58 -15.24 22.75
N PRO A 197 12.46 -14.57 23.09
CA PRO A 197 12.44 -13.17 23.52
C PRO A 197 13.36 -12.87 24.71
N GLY A 198 13.63 -13.86 25.57
CA GLY A 198 14.52 -13.69 26.73
C GLY A 198 16.01 -13.59 26.37
N ASN A 199 16.40 -13.81 25.11
CA ASN A 199 17.80 -13.68 24.70
C ASN A 199 18.22 -12.19 24.63
N PRO A 200 19.35 -11.78 25.26
CA PRO A 200 19.81 -10.38 25.25
C PRO A 200 20.06 -9.76 23.87
N ALA A 201 20.26 -10.57 22.82
CA ALA A 201 20.41 -10.13 21.44
C ALA A 201 19.14 -10.31 20.60
N ALA A 202 18.02 -10.66 21.23
CA ALA A 202 16.74 -10.79 20.55
C ALA A 202 16.23 -9.43 20.08
N LYS A 203 15.78 -9.41 18.83
CA LYS A 203 15.06 -8.30 18.21
C LYS A 203 13.72 -8.81 17.71
N LEU A 204 12.67 -8.01 17.87
CA LEU A 204 11.37 -8.28 17.29
C LEU A 204 11.27 -7.51 15.98
N THR A 205 10.94 -8.22 14.90
CA THR A 205 10.64 -7.61 13.60
C THR A 205 9.33 -8.19 13.11
N HIS A 206 8.45 -7.37 12.54
CA HIS A 206 7.25 -7.86 11.90
C HIS A 206 7.58 -8.14 10.43
N TYR A 207 7.57 -9.42 10.09
CA TYR A 207 7.67 -9.83 8.69
C TYR A 207 6.26 -9.86 8.11
N GLU A 208 6.14 -9.81 6.79
CA GLU A 208 4.86 -9.68 6.07
C GLU A 208 3.72 -10.57 6.60
N GLN A 209 4.00 -11.82 6.97
CA GLN A 209 2.99 -12.75 7.47
C GLN A 209 2.99 -12.94 8.99
N HIS A 210 4.13 -12.71 9.66
CA HIS A 210 4.33 -13.06 11.08
C HIS A 210 5.41 -12.20 11.73
N SER A 211 5.18 -11.79 12.97
CA SER A 211 6.26 -11.26 13.81
C SER A 211 7.15 -12.39 14.32
N ALA A 212 8.46 -12.17 14.32
CA ALA A 212 9.40 -13.14 14.84
C ALA A 212 10.53 -12.47 15.63
N TRP A 213 10.80 -13.04 16.81
CA TRP A 213 12.00 -12.75 17.57
C TRP A 213 13.21 -13.43 16.91
N TRP A 214 14.26 -12.67 16.63
CA TRP A 214 15.46 -13.17 15.99
C TRP A 214 16.73 -12.55 16.60
N ARG A 215 17.88 -13.18 16.34
CA ARG A 215 19.20 -12.65 16.69
C ARG A 215 20.20 -12.92 15.56
N PRO A 216 21.28 -12.14 15.43
CA PRO A 216 22.37 -12.48 14.52
C PRO A 216 23.09 -13.75 15.02
N ALA A 217 23.18 -14.77 14.18
CA ALA A 217 24.04 -15.93 14.39
C ALA A 217 25.44 -15.65 13.85
N ASN A 218 26.48 -16.09 14.58
CA ASN A 218 27.89 -15.98 14.19
C ASN A 218 28.24 -14.56 13.67
N ARG A 219 28.25 -13.54 14.53
CA ARG A 219 28.42 -12.13 14.14
C ARG A 219 29.66 -11.85 13.25
N HIS A 220 30.71 -12.64 13.40
CA HIS A 220 31.94 -12.53 12.61
C HIS A 220 31.99 -13.50 11.43
N GLY A 221 30.94 -14.28 11.16
CA GLY A 221 30.89 -15.21 10.04
C GLY A 221 30.79 -14.51 8.68
N ALA A 222 30.94 -15.28 7.60
CA ALA A 222 30.67 -14.81 6.25
C ALA A 222 29.17 -14.52 6.08
N PRO A 223 28.76 -13.32 5.64
CA PRO A 223 27.35 -12.97 5.49
C PRO A 223 26.69 -13.83 4.40
N CYS A 224 25.58 -14.49 4.73
CA CYS A 224 24.78 -15.20 3.73
C CYS A 224 24.20 -14.26 2.67
N PHE A 225 23.80 -13.07 3.11
CA PHE A 225 23.10 -12.08 2.30
C PHE A 225 23.77 -10.73 2.50
N ALA A 226 24.81 -10.46 1.70
CA ALA A 226 25.57 -9.21 1.80
C ALA A 226 24.67 -7.99 1.53
N GLY A 227 24.80 -6.95 2.35
CA GLY A 227 24.01 -5.71 2.24
C GLY A 227 22.57 -5.80 2.78
N SER A 228 22.15 -6.93 3.34
CA SER A 228 20.86 -7.08 4.02
C SER A 228 20.93 -6.65 5.49
N TYR A 229 19.79 -6.58 6.16
CA TYR A 229 19.68 -6.39 7.61
C TYR A 229 20.34 -7.52 8.41
N GLU A 230 20.58 -8.68 7.77
CA GLU A 230 21.30 -9.81 8.35
C GLU A 230 22.84 -9.62 8.28
N ASP A 231 23.33 -8.68 7.45
CA ASP A 231 24.76 -8.44 7.24
C ASP A 231 25.39 -7.68 8.42
N GLY A 232 26.07 -8.45 9.27
CA GLY A 232 26.90 -7.99 10.39
C GLY A 232 28.25 -7.39 10.02
N SER A 233 28.67 -7.51 8.76
CA SER A 233 30.07 -7.31 8.39
C SER A 233 30.53 -5.86 8.52
N ARG A 234 31.77 -5.69 8.97
CA ARG A 234 32.42 -4.39 9.09
C ARG A 234 33.23 -4.10 7.84
N ARG A 235 33.18 -2.87 7.34
CA ARG A 235 33.90 -2.45 6.14
C ARG A 235 34.67 -1.15 6.35
N THR A 236 35.54 -0.82 5.40
CA THR A 236 36.18 0.49 5.34
C THR A 236 35.11 1.58 5.18
N VAL A 237 35.41 2.77 5.72
CA VAL A 237 34.50 3.92 5.60
C VAL A 237 34.25 4.25 4.12
N ASP A 238 32.98 4.42 3.77
CA ASP A 238 32.53 4.89 2.47
C ASP A 238 32.17 6.38 2.57
N PHE A 239 32.86 7.22 1.79
CA PHE A 239 32.65 8.68 1.78
C PHE A 239 31.64 9.15 0.73
N ARG A 240 31.14 8.24 -0.11
CA ARG A 240 30.14 8.59 -1.13
C ARG A 240 28.82 8.98 -0.47
N ASP A 241 28.02 9.76 -1.20
CA ASP A 241 26.65 10.02 -0.79
C ASP A 241 25.85 8.72 -0.75
N PRO A 242 25.06 8.49 0.31
CA PRO A 242 24.27 7.29 0.44
C PRO A 242 23.14 7.28 -0.57
N ASP A 243 22.98 6.16 -1.26
CA ASP A 243 21.80 5.83 -2.04
C ASP A 243 21.29 4.44 -1.59
N TRP A 244 20.34 3.87 -2.32
CA TRP A 244 19.80 2.54 -2.03
C TRP A 244 20.84 1.40 -2.10
N ARG A 245 22.00 1.60 -2.75
CA ARG A 245 23.01 0.56 -3.04
C ARG A 245 24.39 0.79 -2.42
N ARG A 246 24.81 2.04 -2.23
CA ARG A 246 26.18 2.42 -1.82
C ARG A 246 26.17 3.58 -0.82
N GLY A 247 27.33 3.88 -0.22
CA GLY A 247 27.46 4.95 0.77
C GLY A 247 26.95 4.57 2.18
N HIS A 248 26.77 3.28 2.44
CA HIS A 248 26.15 2.75 3.67
C HIS A 248 27.13 2.67 4.85
N HIS A 249 28.38 2.27 4.59
CA HIS A 249 29.36 1.99 5.65
C HIS A 249 30.06 3.27 6.14
N HIS A 250 29.39 4.05 6.99
CA HIS A 250 29.97 5.27 7.56
C HIS A 250 29.41 5.52 8.98
N PRO A 251 30.20 6.02 9.95
CA PRO A 251 29.76 6.15 11.34
C PRO A 251 28.61 7.13 11.56
N ARG A 252 28.46 8.09 10.63
CA ARG A 252 27.33 9.03 10.54
C ARG A 252 26.17 8.53 9.68
N ARG A 253 25.96 7.22 9.61
CA ARG A 253 24.82 6.62 8.90
C ARG A 253 24.00 5.80 9.87
N VAL A 254 22.70 5.85 9.67
CA VAL A 254 21.75 4.91 10.22
C VAL A 254 21.11 4.22 9.03
N LEU A 255 21.26 2.90 8.96
CA LEU A 255 20.72 2.09 7.87
C LEU A 255 19.36 1.58 8.30
N LEU A 256 18.34 1.83 7.49
CA LEU A 256 16.98 1.38 7.71
C LEU A 256 16.65 0.41 6.57
N HIS A 257 16.67 -0.87 6.87
CA HIS A 257 16.26 -1.90 5.92
C HIS A 257 14.74 -2.01 5.91
N VAL A 258 14.14 -1.95 4.74
CA VAL A 258 12.68 -1.96 4.58
C VAL A 258 12.25 -3.02 3.58
N PRO A 259 11.16 -3.78 3.79
CA PRO A 259 10.69 -4.73 2.81
C PRO A 259 10.22 -3.99 1.55
N PRO A 260 10.53 -4.48 0.33
CA PRO A 260 9.96 -3.92 -0.88
C PRO A 260 8.45 -4.16 -0.92
N GLU A 261 7.69 -3.14 -1.35
CA GLU A 261 6.23 -3.24 -1.39
C GLU A 261 5.77 -4.28 -2.42
N ALA A 262 4.64 -4.92 -2.12
CA ALA A 262 4.12 -6.01 -2.94
C ALA A 262 3.51 -5.56 -4.27
N GLY A 263 2.95 -4.35 -4.31
CA GLY A 263 2.05 -3.92 -5.36
C GLY A 263 0.77 -4.78 -5.36
N PHE A 264 0.26 -5.11 -6.55
CA PHE A 264 -0.92 -5.97 -6.72
C PHE A 264 -0.68 -7.46 -6.44
N PHE A 265 0.59 -7.89 -6.32
CA PHE A 265 0.98 -9.29 -6.28
C PHE A 265 1.60 -9.69 -4.93
N ALA A 266 0.84 -9.49 -3.85
CA ALA A 266 1.23 -9.95 -2.53
C ALA A 266 1.18 -11.48 -2.40
N ALA A 267 2.01 -12.03 -1.52
CA ALA A 267 2.02 -13.46 -1.28
C ALA A 267 0.72 -13.89 -0.58
N GLY A 268 0.08 -14.95 -1.10
CA GLY A 268 -1.14 -15.50 -0.50
C GLY A 268 -2.44 -14.80 -0.92
N ALA A 269 -2.42 -14.01 -1.99
CA ALA A 269 -3.64 -13.51 -2.61
C ALA A 269 -4.59 -14.66 -2.98
N TYR A 270 -5.89 -14.46 -2.76
CA TYR A 270 -6.91 -15.46 -3.11
C TYR A 270 -6.98 -15.58 -4.63
N ARG A 271 -6.87 -16.81 -5.15
CA ARG A 271 -6.85 -17.09 -6.58
C ARG A 271 -7.92 -18.11 -6.94
N PHE A 272 -8.63 -17.88 -8.03
CA PHE A 272 -9.60 -18.82 -8.59
C PHE A 272 -9.67 -18.73 -10.11
N ASP A 273 -10.25 -19.76 -10.74
CA ASP A 273 -10.57 -19.74 -12.18
C ASP A 273 -11.96 -19.14 -12.39
N TRP A 274 -12.13 -18.19 -13.30
CA TRP A 274 -13.34 -17.50 -13.73
C TRP A 274 -14.53 -18.43 -13.97
N ALA A 275 -14.28 -19.61 -14.54
CA ALA A 275 -15.29 -20.65 -14.70
C ALA A 275 -15.94 -21.08 -13.37
N LEU A 276 -15.20 -20.98 -12.26
CA LEU A 276 -15.60 -21.34 -10.90
C LEU A 276 -16.00 -20.12 -10.04
N ARG A 277 -16.33 -18.97 -10.66
CA ARG A 277 -16.69 -17.73 -9.93
C ARG A 277 -17.82 -17.90 -8.90
N GLU A 278 -18.79 -18.78 -9.14
CA GLU A 278 -19.86 -19.04 -8.15
C GLU A 278 -19.30 -19.60 -6.83
N SER A 279 -18.25 -20.42 -6.91
CA SER A 279 -17.55 -20.93 -5.72
C SER A 279 -16.75 -19.82 -5.03
N ALA A 280 -16.19 -18.88 -5.79
CA ALA A 280 -15.52 -17.70 -5.25
C ALA A 280 -16.51 -16.77 -4.54
N ILE A 281 -17.72 -16.59 -5.07
CA ILE A 281 -18.80 -15.83 -4.40
C ILE A 281 -19.17 -16.49 -3.07
N ALA A 282 -19.35 -17.82 -3.08
CA ALA A 282 -19.65 -18.57 -1.86
C ALA A 282 -18.55 -18.49 -0.78
N SER A 283 -17.31 -18.18 -1.16
CA SER A 283 -16.19 -17.98 -0.22
C SER A 283 -16.25 -16.65 0.56
N GLY A 284 -17.09 -15.69 0.11
CA GLY A 284 -17.15 -14.34 0.67
C GLY A 284 -15.93 -13.46 0.35
N ARG A 285 -15.06 -13.88 -0.58
CA ARG A 285 -13.89 -13.11 -1.04
C ARG A 285 -14.14 -12.33 -2.34
N PHE A 286 -15.19 -12.66 -3.07
CA PHE A 286 -15.53 -12.06 -4.35
C PHE A 286 -17.03 -11.83 -4.40
N GLU A 287 -17.48 -10.74 -4.99
CA GLU A 287 -18.91 -10.48 -5.18
C GLU A 287 -19.21 -10.02 -6.60
N THR A 288 -20.46 -10.22 -6.99
CA THR A 288 -21.01 -9.72 -8.26
C THR A 288 -22.28 -8.94 -7.96
N LEU A 289 -22.33 -7.68 -8.40
CA LEU A 289 -23.48 -6.80 -8.23
C LEU A 289 -24.08 -6.48 -9.59
N GLN A 290 -25.41 -6.48 -9.67
CA GLN A 290 -26.16 -5.99 -10.82
C GLN A 290 -26.89 -4.73 -10.38
N LEU A 291 -26.57 -3.61 -11.02
CA LEU A 291 -27.06 -2.30 -10.68
C LEU A 291 -27.69 -1.66 -11.91
N GLU A 292 -28.68 -0.79 -11.68
CA GLU A 292 -29.23 0.12 -12.68
C GLU A 292 -28.83 1.54 -12.27
N GLU A 293 -28.02 2.21 -13.08
CA GLU A 293 -27.59 3.59 -12.85
C GLU A 293 -28.26 4.52 -13.87
N GLU A 294 -28.85 5.62 -13.41
CA GLU A 294 -29.35 6.68 -14.29
C GLU A 294 -28.20 7.62 -14.64
N ARG A 295 -27.91 7.74 -15.94
CA ARG A 295 -26.88 8.64 -16.46
C ARG A 295 -27.43 9.42 -17.65
N ASP A 296 -27.33 10.74 -17.58
CA ASP A 296 -27.85 11.66 -18.60
C ASP A 296 -29.33 11.41 -18.96
N GLY A 297 -30.12 10.96 -17.98
CA GLY A 297 -31.54 10.65 -18.14
C GLY A 297 -31.86 9.28 -18.76
N VAL A 298 -30.86 8.41 -18.95
CA VAL A 298 -31.00 7.04 -19.45
C VAL A 298 -30.60 6.04 -18.36
N LEU A 299 -31.43 5.03 -18.14
CA LEU A 299 -31.11 3.91 -17.25
C LEU A 299 -30.17 2.94 -17.97
N GLU A 300 -28.98 2.76 -17.43
CA GLU A 300 -27.97 1.82 -17.93
C GLU A 300 -27.78 0.64 -16.97
N ASN A 301 -27.56 -0.55 -17.53
CA ASN A 301 -27.26 -1.75 -16.75
C ASN A 301 -25.76 -1.82 -16.45
N LEU A 302 -25.41 -1.97 -15.18
CA LEU A 302 -24.03 -2.09 -14.71
C LEU A 302 -23.81 -3.41 -13.97
N THR A 303 -22.87 -4.22 -14.46
CA THR A 303 -22.37 -5.39 -13.73
C THR A 303 -21.03 -5.04 -13.07
N VAL A 304 -20.95 -5.20 -11.74
CA VAL A 304 -19.72 -4.98 -10.97
C VAL A 304 -19.16 -6.32 -10.50
N TYR A 305 -17.89 -6.56 -10.78
CA TYR A 305 -17.10 -7.67 -10.22
C TYR A 305 -16.08 -7.11 -9.23
N ARG A 306 -16.13 -7.56 -7.97
CA ARG A 306 -15.34 -6.95 -6.91
C ARG A 306 -14.64 -7.98 -6.03
N GLY A 307 -13.35 -7.77 -5.82
CA GLY A 307 -12.57 -8.48 -4.81
C GLY A 307 -12.77 -7.87 -3.42
N LEU A 308 -13.06 -8.70 -2.42
CA LEU A 308 -13.29 -8.29 -1.04
C LEU A 308 -12.04 -8.52 -0.18
N GLY A 309 -11.56 -7.45 0.45
CA GLY A 309 -10.41 -7.44 1.35
C GLY A 309 -9.30 -6.47 0.92
N ASP A 310 -8.22 -6.43 1.71
CA ASP A 310 -7.12 -5.48 1.49
C ASP A 310 -6.24 -5.82 0.29
N GLN A 311 -6.24 -7.09 -0.12
CA GLN A 311 -5.47 -7.59 -1.26
C GLN A 311 -6.41 -7.89 -2.45
N PRO A 312 -5.96 -7.61 -3.69
CA PRO A 312 -6.73 -7.96 -4.88
C PRO A 312 -6.99 -9.46 -4.99
N VAL A 313 -8.16 -9.81 -5.51
CA VAL A 313 -8.49 -11.21 -5.84
C VAL A 313 -7.99 -11.55 -7.24
N CYS A 314 -7.26 -12.65 -7.36
CA CYS A 314 -6.66 -13.09 -8.61
C CYS A 314 -7.56 -14.05 -9.40
N ILE A 315 -7.75 -13.75 -10.67
CA ILE A 315 -8.46 -14.58 -11.65
C ILE A 315 -7.41 -15.12 -12.63
N ALA A 316 -7.22 -16.43 -12.63
CA ALA A 316 -6.08 -17.07 -13.29
C ALA A 316 -6.27 -17.28 -14.80
N ASP A 317 -7.49 -17.61 -15.23
CA ASP A 317 -7.89 -17.84 -16.62
C ASP A 317 -8.45 -16.57 -17.28
N PRO A 318 -8.49 -16.51 -18.62
CA PRO A 318 -8.98 -15.34 -19.33
C PRO A 318 -10.46 -15.06 -19.09
N VAL A 319 -10.79 -13.80 -18.83
CA VAL A 319 -12.18 -13.35 -18.71
C VAL A 319 -12.68 -12.89 -20.06
N THR A 320 -13.71 -13.55 -20.59
CA THR A 320 -14.37 -13.14 -21.85
C THR A 320 -15.82 -12.76 -21.59
N LEU A 321 -16.20 -11.55 -21.98
CA LEU A 321 -17.54 -11.00 -21.79
C LEU A 321 -18.07 -10.35 -23.08
N MET A 322 -19.38 -10.41 -23.25
CA MET A 322 -20.11 -9.76 -24.33
C MET A 322 -21.23 -8.94 -23.71
N ALA A 323 -21.54 -7.78 -24.29
CA ALA A 323 -22.63 -6.93 -23.80
C ALA A 323 -23.93 -7.72 -23.55
N GLY A 324 -24.48 -7.61 -22.34
CA GLY A 324 -25.75 -8.24 -21.95
C GLY A 324 -27.00 -7.57 -22.53
N GLY A 325 -26.83 -6.46 -23.29
CA GLY A 325 -27.88 -5.66 -23.89
C GLY A 325 -27.36 -4.29 -24.31
N PRO A 326 -28.17 -3.45 -24.98
CA PRO A 326 -27.79 -2.08 -25.31
C PRO A 326 -27.52 -1.27 -24.04
N GLY A 327 -26.39 -0.56 -23.99
CA GLY A 327 -25.98 0.25 -22.84
C GLY A 327 -25.44 -0.53 -21.64
N HIS A 328 -25.21 -1.85 -21.76
CA HIS A 328 -24.62 -2.65 -20.68
C HIS A 328 -23.15 -2.30 -20.46
N ARG A 329 -22.75 -2.10 -19.20
CA ARG A 329 -21.38 -1.75 -18.79
C ARG A 329 -20.82 -2.72 -17.76
N TYR A 330 -19.50 -2.86 -17.74
CA TYR A 330 -18.79 -3.69 -16.77
C TYR A 330 -17.84 -2.85 -15.91
N ARG A 331 -17.84 -3.09 -14.60
CA ARG A 331 -16.87 -2.51 -13.66
C ARG A 331 -16.14 -3.63 -12.92
N PHE A 332 -14.82 -3.52 -12.84
CA PHE A 332 -13.95 -4.42 -12.07
C PHE A 332 -13.25 -3.62 -10.99
N GLU A 333 -13.30 -4.11 -9.76
CA GLU A 333 -12.73 -3.43 -8.60
C GLU A 333 -11.88 -4.39 -7.76
N ASN A 334 -10.64 -4.00 -7.45
CA ASN A 334 -9.75 -4.77 -6.57
C ASN A 334 -9.49 -6.20 -7.09
N LEU A 335 -9.19 -6.33 -8.40
CA LEU A 335 -8.99 -7.62 -9.07
C LEU A 335 -7.64 -7.69 -9.79
N CYS A 336 -7.08 -8.88 -9.83
CA CYS A 336 -5.90 -9.23 -10.61
C CYS A 336 -6.29 -10.23 -11.71
N LEU A 337 -6.41 -9.76 -12.95
CA LEU A 337 -6.79 -10.53 -14.14
C LEU A 337 -5.53 -11.07 -14.83
N GLU A 338 -5.04 -12.22 -14.37
CA GLU A 338 -3.80 -12.82 -14.84
C GLU A 338 -3.95 -13.49 -16.20
N GLY A 339 -5.15 -14.01 -16.51
CA GLY A 339 -5.48 -14.49 -17.84
C GLY A 339 -5.82 -13.37 -18.84
N GLY A 340 -5.83 -12.11 -18.40
CA GLY A 340 -6.30 -10.97 -19.18
C GLY A 340 -7.82 -10.91 -19.29
N ILE A 341 -8.28 -9.90 -20.03
CA ILE A 341 -9.70 -9.63 -20.24
C ILE A 341 -9.97 -9.32 -21.71
N THR A 342 -11.05 -9.90 -22.22
CA THR A 342 -11.62 -9.60 -23.53
C THR A 342 -13.08 -9.21 -23.36
N VAL A 343 -13.44 -7.98 -23.74
CA VAL A 343 -14.84 -7.52 -23.70
C VAL A 343 -15.20 -6.90 -25.04
N SER A 344 -16.30 -7.37 -25.64
CA SER A 344 -16.81 -6.80 -26.90
C SER A 344 -18.17 -6.11 -26.70
N ASN A 345 -18.33 -4.99 -27.38
CA ASN A 345 -19.55 -4.16 -27.45
C ASN A 345 -20.03 -3.56 -26.11
N ALA A 346 -19.17 -3.45 -25.09
CA ALA A 346 -19.54 -2.88 -23.79
C ALA A 346 -18.41 -2.02 -23.21
N PRO A 347 -18.70 -0.83 -22.65
CA PRO A 347 -17.70 -0.06 -21.92
C PRO A 347 -17.22 -0.79 -20.67
N VAL A 348 -15.93 -0.65 -20.37
CA VAL A 348 -15.28 -1.27 -19.21
C VAL A 348 -14.66 -0.21 -18.31
N GLU A 349 -14.93 -0.34 -17.01
CA GLU A 349 -14.32 0.44 -15.95
C GLU A 349 -13.45 -0.44 -15.05
N LEU A 350 -12.19 -0.06 -14.84
CA LEU A 350 -11.22 -0.77 -13.99
C LEU A 350 -10.78 0.14 -12.85
N ARG A 351 -10.88 -0.33 -11.60
CA ARG A 351 -10.43 0.41 -10.41
C ARG A 351 -9.59 -0.50 -9.53
N ASP A 352 -8.40 -0.02 -9.17
CA ASP A 352 -7.48 -0.76 -8.29
C ASP A 352 -7.21 -2.19 -8.80
N CYS A 353 -6.99 -2.33 -10.12
CA CYS A 353 -6.84 -3.62 -10.78
C CYS A 353 -5.41 -3.87 -11.30
N ALA A 354 -5.05 -5.12 -11.49
CA ALA A 354 -3.94 -5.52 -12.35
C ALA A 354 -4.47 -6.40 -13.48
N VAL A 355 -4.16 -6.08 -14.73
CA VAL A 355 -4.67 -6.77 -15.92
C VAL A 355 -3.52 -7.15 -16.82
N LEU A 356 -3.35 -8.44 -17.12
CA LEU A 356 -2.24 -8.89 -17.98
C LEU A 356 -2.37 -8.27 -19.36
N ASP A 357 -3.46 -8.57 -20.07
CA ASP A 357 -3.78 -7.97 -21.37
C ASP A 357 -5.24 -7.55 -21.38
N ALA A 358 -5.51 -6.30 -21.77
CA ALA A 358 -6.85 -5.77 -21.94
C ALA A 358 -7.18 -5.64 -23.44
N ASN A 359 -8.06 -6.50 -23.95
CA ASN A 359 -8.50 -6.50 -25.34
C ASN A 359 -9.97 -6.06 -25.41
N LEU A 360 -10.20 -4.83 -25.84
CA LEU A 360 -11.52 -4.21 -25.80
C LEU A 360 -11.89 -3.71 -27.19
N ASP A 361 -13.10 -4.04 -27.62
CA ASP A 361 -13.68 -3.51 -28.86
C ASP A 361 -14.46 -2.22 -28.57
N ASP A 362 -14.55 -1.33 -29.56
CA ASP A 362 -15.36 -0.13 -29.42
C ASP A 362 -16.84 -0.48 -29.21
N SER A 363 -17.41 0.04 -28.13
CA SER A 363 -18.82 -0.13 -27.81
C SER A 363 -19.75 0.69 -28.71
N GLY A 364 -19.23 1.66 -29.48
CA GLY A 364 -20.03 2.58 -30.30
C GLY A 364 -20.88 3.59 -29.50
N VAL A 365 -21.03 3.37 -28.19
CA VAL A 365 -21.64 4.27 -27.20
C VAL A 365 -20.63 5.33 -26.76
N GLU A 366 -21.12 6.50 -26.34
CA GLU A 366 -20.35 7.69 -25.98
C GLU A 366 -19.10 7.38 -25.11
N ALA A 367 -17.97 8.00 -25.48
CA ALA A 367 -16.63 7.71 -24.96
C ALA A 367 -16.44 8.15 -23.49
N PRO A 368 -15.56 7.49 -22.71
CA PRO A 368 -14.59 6.47 -23.13
C PRO A 368 -15.09 5.02 -22.97
N SER A 369 -14.73 4.17 -23.95
CA SER A 369 -15.03 2.73 -23.97
C SER A 369 -14.17 1.95 -22.96
N LEU A 370 -12.99 2.49 -22.58
CA LEU A 370 -12.19 2.04 -21.45
C LEU A 370 -11.96 3.21 -20.48
N ALA A 371 -12.37 3.05 -19.22
CA ALA A 371 -11.97 3.92 -18.12
C ALA A 371 -11.16 3.11 -17.10
N ALA A 372 -9.97 3.57 -16.74
CA ALA A 372 -9.16 2.90 -15.73
C ALA A 372 -8.56 3.88 -14.73
N ARG A 373 -8.59 3.52 -13.46
CA ARG A 373 -7.98 4.25 -12.36
C ARG A 373 -7.14 3.30 -11.49
N ASN A 374 -5.95 3.73 -11.06
CA ASN A 374 -5.06 2.92 -10.20
C ASN A 374 -4.86 1.50 -10.76
N THR A 375 -4.65 1.39 -12.07
CA THR A 375 -4.64 0.10 -12.74
C THR A 375 -3.28 -0.18 -13.39
N LEU A 376 -2.78 -1.39 -13.17
CA LEU A 376 -1.59 -1.93 -13.83
C LEU A 376 -2.00 -2.75 -15.05
N PHE A 377 -1.40 -2.48 -16.20
CA PHE A 377 -1.57 -3.26 -17.43
C PHE A 377 -0.25 -3.89 -17.87
N GLY A 378 -0.29 -5.15 -18.29
CA GLY A 378 0.77 -5.73 -19.11
C GLY A 378 0.72 -5.19 -20.54
N GLY A 379 -0.47 -5.13 -21.15
CA GLY A 379 -0.72 -4.52 -22.45
C GLY A 379 -2.18 -4.05 -22.62
N ILE A 380 -2.40 -3.10 -23.55
CA ILE A 380 -3.74 -2.60 -23.89
C ILE A 380 -3.94 -2.61 -25.40
N THR A 381 -5.03 -3.23 -25.84
CA THR A 381 -5.55 -3.13 -27.20
C THR A 381 -7.00 -2.65 -27.12
N GLN A 382 -7.21 -1.37 -27.44
CA GLN A 382 -8.52 -0.74 -27.44
C GLN A 382 -8.75 -0.09 -28.81
N SER A 383 -9.84 -0.45 -29.50
CA SER A 383 -10.18 0.19 -30.78
C SER A 383 -10.87 1.54 -30.60
N GLY A 384 -11.57 1.75 -29.47
CA GLY A 384 -12.25 3.00 -29.11
C GLY A 384 -11.41 3.99 -28.29
N GLY A 385 -12.10 4.84 -27.51
CA GLY A 385 -11.45 5.81 -26.63
C GLY A 385 -11.07 5.23 -25.26
N ALA A 386 -9.90 5.60 -24.74
CA ALA A 386 -9.41 5.21 -23.42
C ALA A 386 -9.17 6.44 -22.53
N ARG A 387 -9.67 6.39 -21.28
CA ARG A 387 -9.35 7.34 -20.21
C ARG A 387 -8.59 6.60 -19.10
N LEU A 388 -7.35 7.01 -18.86
CA LEU A 388 -6.46 6.41 -17.86
C LEU A 388 -6.06 7.46 -16.82
N GLU A 389 -6.27 7.16 -15.56
CA GLU A 389 -5.83 7.99 -14.43
C GLU A 389 -4.97 7.13 -13.50
N TYR A 390 -3.77 7.60 -13.15
CA TYR A 390 -2.88 6.86 -12.25
C TYR A 390 -2.68 5.41 -12.70
N CYS A 391 -2.39 5.19 -13.98
CA CYS A 391 -2.22 3.85 -14.54
C CYS A 391 -0.78 3.60 -14.96
N THR A 392 -0.32 2.35 -14.86
CA THR A 392 0.96 1.93 -15.42
C THR A 392 0.71 0.90 -16.52
N VAL A 393 1.21 1.13 -17.72
CA VAL A 393 1.16 0.18 -18.83
C VAL A 393 2.58 -0.29 -19.13
N LEU A 394 2.90 -1.55 -18.82
CA LEU A 394 4.27 -2.06 -18.94
C LEU A 394 4.69 -2.30 -20.39
N GLY A 395 3.79 -2.88 -21.18
CA GLY A 395 3.99 -3.26 -22.57
C GLY A 395 3.34 -2.28 -23.55
N PRO A 396 3.00 -2.76 -24.77
CA PRO A 396 2.42 -1.91 -25.81
C PRO A 396 0.99 -1.49 -25.49
N MET A 397 0.63 -0.31 -25.97
CA MET A 397 -0.70 0.26 -25.90
C MET A 397 -1.17 0.67 -27.29
N THR A 398 -2.39 0.25 -27.64
CA THR A 398 -3.11 0.71 -28.83
C THR A 398 -4.47 1.28 -28.41
N ALA A 399 -4.79 2.51 -28.84
CA ALA A 399 -6.07 3.16 -28.56
C ALA A 399 -6.52 4.03 -29.76
N GLY A 400 -7.82 4.15 -30.01
CA GLY A 400 -8.35 5.09 -31.01
C GLY A 400 -8.21 6.55 -30.56
N ALA A 401 -8.52 6.83 -29.29
CA ALA A 401 -8.27 8.11 -28.63
C ALA A 401 -7.78 7.88 -27.19
N LEU A 402 -6.96 8.78 -26.66
CA LEU A 402 -6.34 8.61 -25.34
C LEU A 402 -6.43 9.89 -24.50
N GLN A 403 -7.06 9.80 -23.34
CA GLN A 403 -6.96 10.77 -22.25
C GLN A 403 -6.17 10.10 -21.12
N ALA A 404 -4.99 10.61 -20.78
CA ALA A 404 -4.20 10.08 -19.67
C ALA A 404 -3.73 11.18 -18.72
N SER A 405 -3.90 10.94 -17.42
CA SER A 405 -3.40 11.77 -16.34
C SER A 405 -2.54 10.94 -15.41
N ASP A 406 -1.34 11.42 -15.08
CA ASP A 406 -0.51 10.82 -14.03
C ASP A 406 -0.13 9.36 -14.30
N CYS A 407 0.00 9.00 -15.59
CA CYS A 407 0.22 7.64 -16.04
C CYS A 407 1.69 7.34 -16.38
N LEU A 408 2.06 6.07 -16.34
CA LEU A 408 3.37 5.56 -16.76
C LEU A 408 3.20 4.62 -17.95
N PHE A 409 3.62 5.04 -19.14
CA PHE A 409 3.69 4.16 -20.31
C PHE A 409 5.10 3.60 -20.44
N GLY A 410 5.28 2.30 -20.40
CA GLY A 410 6.57 1.60 -20.49
C GLY A 410 6.95 1.17 -21.90
N GLY A 411 5.96 0.70 -22.68
CA GLY A 411 6.12 0.25 -24.06
C GLY A 411 5.65 1.27 -25.10
N THR A 412 5.52 0.79 -26.35
CA THR A 412 5.08 1.56 -27.51
C THR A 412 3.64 2.04 -27.37
N MET A 413 3.37 3.27 -27.78
CA MET A 413 2.02 3.84 -27.85
C MET A 413 1.64 4.07 -29.32
N ALA A 414 0.69 3.28 -29.82
CA ALA A 414 0.22 3.35 -31.20
C ALA A 414 -1.24 3.79 -31.27
N ARG A 415 -1.58 4.60 -32.28
CA ARG A 415 -2.98 4.94 -32.54
C ARG A 415 -3.63 3.81 -33.33
N HIS A 416 -4.76 3.32 -32.84
CA HIS A 416 -5.56 2.38 -33.62
C HIS A 416 -6.14 3.12 -34.84
N LEU A 417 -5.96 2.59 -36.05
CA LEU A 417 -6.40 3.19 -37.34
C LEU A 417 -7.92 3.13 -37.53
N TRP A 418 -8.70 3.44 -36.50
CA TRP A 418 -10.15 3.56 -36.57
C TRP A 418 -10.51 5.02 -36.82
N SER A 419 -11.23 5.27 -37.93
CA SER A 419 -11.78 6.59 -38.22
C SER A 419 -13.09 6.74 -37.45
N PRO A 420 -13.24 7.75 -36.56
CA PRO A 420 -14.50 8.00 -35.90
C PRO A 420 -15.58 8.33 -36.95
N PRO A 421 -16.85 7.95 -36.73
CA PRO A 421 -17.94 8.36 -37.62
C PRO A 421 -18.06 9.89 -37.68
N ASP A 422 -18.39 10.45 -38.85
CA ASP A 422 -18.47 11.90 -39.15
C ASP A 422 -19.37 12.72 -38.20
N SER A 423 -20.19 12.06 -37.38
CA SER A 423 -21.09 12.65 -36.40
C SER A 423 -20.52 12.77 -34.99
N ALA A 424 -19.29 12.33 -34.75
CA ALA A 424 -18.65 12.50 -33.44
C ALA A 424 -18.32 14.00 -33.26
N PRO A 425 -18.90 14.70 -32.27
CA PRO A 425 -18.52 16.09 -31.99
C PRO A 425 -17.02 16.15 -31.82
N ASP A 426 -16.35 17.20 -32.31
CA ASP A 426 -14.91 17.45 -32.23
C ASP A 426 -14.33 16.89 -30.91
N ARG A 427 -13.94 15.61 -30.95
CA ARG A 427 -13.44 14.88 -29.79
C ARG A 427 -12.02 15.40 -29.67
N GLU A 428 -11.87 16.41 -28.82
CA GLU A 428 -10.59 17.04 -28.47
C GLU A 428 -9.49 15.99 -28.59
N ALA A 429 -8.59 16.21 -29.56
CA ALA A 429 -7.44 15.35 -29.79
C ALA A 429 -6.86 15.01 -28.42
N GLY A 430 -6.74 13.71 -28.12
CA GLY A 430 -6.51 13.19 -26.76
C GLY A 430 -5.54 14.03 -25.91
N CYS A 431 -5.66 13.98 -24.58
CA CYS A 431 -4.84 14.79 -23.67
C CYS A 431 -3.94 13.88 -22.84
N LEU A 432 -2.63 14.15 -22.82
CA LEU A 432 -1.66 13.48 -21.95
C LEU A 432 -1.11 14.52 -20.97
N ARG A 433 -1.35 14.38 -19.68
CA ARG A 433 -0.87 15.36 -18.69
C ARG A 433 -0.18 14.67 -17.54
N TYR A 434 0.87 15.30 -17.02
CA TYR A 434 1.62 14.83 -15.84
C TYR A 434 2.03 13.35 -15.93
N SER A 435 2.24 12.86 -17.15
CA SER A 435 2.45 11.44 -17.44
C SER A 435 3.84 11.20 -17.99
N ARG A 436 4.38 10.00 -17.74
CA ARG A 436 5.59 9.53 -18.41
C ARG A 436 5.21 8.91 -19.75
N VAL A 437 5.73 9.48 -20.83
CA VAL A 437 5.59 8.96 -22.20
C VAL A 437 6.96 8.52 -22.74
N PRO A 438 7.03 7.46 -23.57
CA PRO A 438 8.28 7.08 -24.20
C PRO A 438 8.74 8.17 -25.18
N ALA A 439 10.05 8.41 -25.24
CA ALA A 439 10.63 9.44 -26.11
C ALA A 439 10.56 9.08 -27.61
N THR A 440 10.48 7.79 -27.91
CA THR A 440 10.30 7.21 -29.25
C THR A 440 9.07 6.29 -29.21
N ASP A 441 8.56 5.91 -30.38
CA ASP A 441 7.46 4.93 -30.48
C ASP A 441 6.17 5.41 -29.78
N ASN A 442 5.86 6.69 -29.98
CA ASN A 442 4.64 7.34 -29.50
C ASN A 442 3.93 8.06 -30.66
N ASP A 443 2.99 7.38 -31.30
CA ASP A 443 2.20 7.91 -32.41
C ASP A 443 1.25 9.04 -31.97
N PHE A 444 1.03 9.20 -30.66
CA PHE A 444 0.20 10.28 -30.12
C PHE A 444 0.95 11.61 -29.99
N ALA A 445 2.30 11.61 -30.04
CA ALA A 445 3.12 12.77 -29.71
C ALA A 445 2.90 14.01 -30.60
N ALA A 446 2.43 13.84 -31.84
CA ALA A 446 2.22 14.94 -32.79
C ALA A 446 0.86 15.66 -32.64
N ASP A 447 -0.15 14.96 -32.13
CA ASP A 447 -1.55 15.44 -32.14
C ASP A 447 -2.15 15.63 -30.74
N VAL A 448 -1.47 15.17 -29.69
CA VAL A 448 -1.96 15.21 -28.31
C VAL A 448 -1.29 16.34 -27.54
N TYR A 449 -2.10 17.16 -26.88
CA TYR A 449 -1.60 18.14 -25.92
C TYR A 449 -0.94 17.42 -24.74
N ALA A 450 0.38 17.63 -24.58
CA ALA A 450 1.24 16.89 -23.65
C ALA A 450 1.91 17.75 -22.54
N PRO A 451 1.17 18.56 -21.75
CA PRO A 451 1.76 19.43 -20.73
C PRO A 451 2.37 18.62 -19.57
N SER A 452 3.52 19.10 -19.07
CA SER A 452 4.16 18.57 -17.85
C SER A 452 4.48 17.08 -17.91
N CYS A 453 4.54 16.49 -19.11
CA CYS A 453 4.96 15.12 -19.32
C CYS A 453 6.48 14.98 -19.22
N THR A 454 6.93 13.78 -18.84
CA THR A 454 8.36 13.44 -18.75
C THR A 454 8.70 12.25 -19.63
N THR A 455 9.95 12.20 -20.12
CA THR A 455 10.51 11.03 -20.81
C THR A 455 11.47 10.22 -19.94
N ALA A 456 11.61 10.62 -18.67
CA ALA A 456 12.40 9.89 -17.68
C ALA A 456 11.99 8.41 -17.66
N ARG A 457 12.96 7.52 -17.43
CA ARG A 457 12.70 6.08 -17.38
C ARG A 457 12.36 5.67 -15.94
N PRO A 458 11.19 5.04 -15.69
CA PRO A 458 10.91 4.47 -14.38
C PRO A 458 11.86 3.29 -14.12
N VAL A 459 12.17 3.06 -12.85
CA VAL A 459 12.88 1.86 -12.40
C VAL A 459 11.94 1.14 -11.45
N PHE A 460 11.47 -0.05 -11.81
CA PHE A 460 10.59 -0.83 -10.94
C PHE A 460 11.35 -1.89 -10.14
N HIS A 461 10.76 -2.38 -9.05
CA HIS A 461 11.27 -3.54 -8.32
C HIS A 461 11.22 -4.82 -9.18
N SER A 462 10.13 -5.00 -9.94
CA SER A 462 10.02 -5.96 -11.04
C SER A 462 9.25 -5.35 -12.21
N ASN A 463 9.54 -5.82 -13.43
CA ASN A 463 8.80 -5.49 -14.65
C ASN A 463 7.95 -6.68 -15.13
N VAL A 464 7.97 -7.80 -14.39
CA VAL A 464 7.30 -9.04 -14.80
C VAL A 464 5.91 -9.05 -14.17
N PHE A 465 4.88 -9.03 -15.01
CA PHE A 465 3.50 -9.14 -14.55
C PHE A 465 3.30 -10.43 -13.74
N GLY A 466 2.59 -10.38 -12.61
CA GLY A 466 2.44 -11.52 -11.70
C GLY A 466 3.52 -11.63 -10.63
N GLU A 467 4.65 -10.94 -10.77
CA GLU A 467 5.69 -10.93 -9.73
C GLU A 467 5.44 -9.85 -8.66
N ARG A 468 5.86 -10.15 -7.44
CA ARG A 468 5.87 -9.17 -6.35
C ARG A 468 6.67 -7.93 -6.75
N GLY A 469 6.13 -6.75 -6.47
CA GLY A 469 6.79 -5.48 -6.75
C GLY A 469 6.75 -5.10 -8.24
N CYS A 470 5.95 -5.81 -9.04
CA CYS A 470 5.71 -5.45 -10.42
C CYS A 470 5.13 -4.04 -10.52
N ALA A 471 5.76 -3.19 -11.32
CA ALA A 471 5.45 -1.77 -11.49
C ALA A 471 5.54 -0.89 -10.22
N VAL A 472 6.03 -1.43 -9.09
CA VAL A 472 6.29 -0.63 -7.88
C VAL A 472 7.60 0.12 -8.08
N LEU A 473 7.58 1.44 -7.89
CA LEU A 473 8.73 2.31 -8.13
C LEU A 473 9.87 2.01 -7.14
N HIS A 474 11.01 1.60 -7.69
CA HIS A 474 12.24 1.42 -6.95
C HIS A 474 12.78 2.78 -6.48
N PRO A 475 13.48 2.87 -5.32
CA PRO A 475 14.16 4.10 -4.89
C PRO A 475 15.23 4.68 -5.83
N ALA A 476 15.52 4.00 -6.95
CA ALA A 476 16.43 4.48 -7.98
C ALA A 476 15.70 5.34 -9.03
N THR A 477 14.37 5.36 -8.97
CA THR A 477 13.53 6.11 -9.90
C THR A 477 13.79 7.60 -9.76
N PRO A 478 13.87 8.36 -10.87
CA PRO A 478 14.03 9.81 -10.84
C PRO A 478 12.87 10.54 -10.16
N ASP A 479 13.17 11.67 -9.50
CA ASP A 479 12.17 12.53 -8.86
C ASP A 479 11.09 13.03 -9.83
N ALA A 480 11.42 13.19 -11.12
CA ALA A 480 10.47 13.57 -12.15
C ALA A 480 9.31 12.55 -12.34
N ILE A 481 9.43 11.34 -11.79
CA ILE A 481 8.36 10.33 -11.77
C ILE A 481 7.80 10.19 -10.35
N CYS A 482 8.68 10.18 -9.33
CA CYS A 482 8.27 10.03 -7.93
C CYS A 482 7.46 11.23 -7.37
N HIS A 483 7.63 12.41 -7.97
CA HIS A 483 6.98 13.67 -7.57
C HIS A 483 6.40 14.43 -8.79
N GLY A 484 6.19 13.74 -9.90
CA GLY A 484 5.80 14.37 -11.16
C GLY A 484 4.30 14.35 -11.46
N ALA A 485 3.50 13.72 -10.60
CA ALA A 485 2.05 13.78 -10.70
C ALA A 485 1.54 15.22 -10.48
N GLU A 486 0.30 15.50 -10.88
CA GLU A 486 -0.36 16.81 -10.81
C GLU A 486 -0.34 17.42 -9.40
N ASP A 487 -0.47 16.59 -8.37
CA ASP A 487 -0.46 16.96 -6.96
C ASP A 487 0.94 16.90 -6.30
N GLY A 488 1.98 16.58 -7.08
CA GLY A 488 3.35 16.38 -6.60
C GLY A 488 3.64 14.97 -6.05
N GLY A 489 2.71 14.02 -6.22
CA GLY A 489 2.89 12.60 -5.87
C GLY A 489 3.58 11.76 -6.95
N GLU A 490 3.52 10.44 -6.77
CA GLU A 490 4.10 9.49 -7.72
C GLU A 490 3.17 9.19 -8.88
N MET A 491 3.71 9.12 -10.10
CA MET A 491 2.94 8.70 -11.27
C MET A 491 2.68 7.18 -11.26
N GLY A 492 1.59 6.76 -11.91
CA GLY A 492 1.31 5.37 -12.24
C GLY A 492 0.33 4.65 -11.30
N ALA A 493 0.22 3.33 -11.48
CA ALA A 493 -0.78 2.44 -10.85
C ALA A 493 -0.87 2.51 -9.32
N PHE A 494 0.17 3.01 -8.65
CA PHE A 494 0.27 3.05 -7.19
C PHE A 494 0.18 4.47 -6.62
N HIS A 495 -0.22 5.48 -7.40
CA HIS A 495 -0.36 6.87 -6.95
C HIS A 495 -1.05 7.01 -5.59
N ASP A 496 -2.26 6.44 -5.46
CA ASP A 496 -3.07 6.51 -4.24
C ASP A 496 -2.46 5.70 -3.05
N ARG A 497 -1.40 4.90 -3.28
CA ARG A 497 -0.64 4.17 -2.25
C ARG A 497 0.52 5.00 -1.69
N HIS A 498 0.92 6.08 -2.38
CA HIS A 498 1.89 7.07 -1.93
C HIS A 498 3.26 6.50 -1.50
N HIS A 499 3.76 5.43 -2.12
CA HIS A 499 5.01 4.75 -1.76
C HIS A 499 6.20 5.72 -1.75
N CYS A 500 6.38 6.51 -2.80
CA CYS A 500 7.46 7.51 -2.85
C CYS A 500 7.33 8.58 -1.76
N LEU A 501 6.12 9.15 -1.57
CA LEU A 501 5.88 10.18 -0.57
C LEU A 501 6.06 9.63 0.86
N ARG A 502 5.67 8.38 1.12
CA ARG A 502 5.89 7.71 2.42
C ARG A 502 7.38 7.56 2.70
N ARG A 503 8.19 7.13 1.73
CA ARG A 503 9.65 7.05 1.89
C ARG A 503 10.28 8.44 2.13
N ALA A 504 9.84 9.46 1.40
CA ALA A 504 10.28 10.84 1.61
C ALA A 504 9.89 11.35 3.01
N ALA A 505 8.66 11.05 3.47
CA ALA A 505 8.17 11.43 4.78
C ALA A 505 8.96 10.79 5.92
N ILE A 506 9.35 9.51 5.80
CA ILE A 506 10.26 8.86 6.76
C ILE A 506 11.59 9.64 6.83
N HIS A 507 12.23 9.88 5.69
CA HIS A 507 13.49 10.61 5.64
C HIS A 507 13.38 11.99 6.28
N ASP A 508 12.30 12.70 6.01
CA ASP A 508 12.10 14.05 6.49
C ASP A 508 11.75 14.09 7.99
N LYS A 509 10.89 13.18 8.48
CA LYS A 509 10.57 13.09 9.90
C LYS A 509 11.77 12.65 10.74
N LEU A 510 12.57 11.69 10.26
CA LEU A 510 13.71 11.18 11.01
C LEU A 510 14.76 12.26 11.31
N LYS A 511 14.87 13.32 10.52
CA LYS A 511 15.75 14.47 10.81
C LYS A 511 15.49 15.05 12.21
N ASP A 512 14.24 14.99 12.68
CA ASP A 512 13.84 15.52 13.98
C ASP A 512 14.22 14.60 15.14
N TYR A 513 14.53 13.32 14.88
CA TYR A 513 14.80 12.31 15.91
C TYR A 513 16.21 11.70 15.85
N LEU A 514 16.95 11.93 14.77
CA LEU A 514 18.33 11.50 14.64
C LEU A 514 19.26 12.29 15.57
N PRO A 515 20.32 11.66 16.11
CA PRO A 515 21.41 12.38 16.77
C PRO A 515 22.11 13.35 15.80
N VAL A 516 22.72 14.41 16.34
CA VAL A 516 23.38 15.45 15.53
C VAL A 516 24.41 14.84 14.57
N GLY A 517 24.28 15.21 13.29
CA GLY A 517 25.19 14.79 12.23
C GLY A 517 24.95 13.38 11.67
N GLN A 518 24.01 12.61 12.22
CA GLN A 518 23.59 11.32 11.65
C GLN A 518 22.69 11.52 10.41
N LYS A 519 22.79 10.60 9.44
CA LYS A 519 21.93 10.56 8.27
C LYS A 519 21.26 9.19 8.15
N ALA A 520 19.93 9.18 8.03
CA ALA A 520 19.16 7.96 7.72
C ALA A 520 19.30 7.59 6.24
N VAL A 521 19.37 6.28 5.97
CA VAL A 521 19.41 5.70 4.61
C VAL A 521 18.37 4.59 4.55
N LEU A 522 17.39 4.70 3.66
CA LEU A 522 16.43 3.63 3.39
C LEU A 522 17.00 2.65 2.36
N ILE A 523 16.97 1.37 2.68
CA ILE A 523 17.52 0.29 1.85
C ILE A 523 16.43 -0.78 1.67
N PRO A 524 15.93 -0.99 0.44
CA PRO A 524 15.03 -2.10 0.17
C PRO A 524 15.73 -3.44 0.44
N ASP A 525 15.10 -4.29 1.25
CA ASP A 525 15.63 -5.59 1.62
C ASP A 525 14.54 -6.69 1.55
N PRO A 526 14.57 -7.55 0.52
CA PRO A 526 13.60 -8.63 0.38
C PRO A 526 13.73 -9.71 1.48
N ARG A 527 14.79 -9.71 2.29
CA ARG A 527 14.92 -10.65 3.42
C ARG A 527 13.90 -10.37 4.53
N LEU A 528 13.38 -9.15 4.63
CA LEU A 528 12.31 -8.79 5.55
C LEU A 528 10.93 -9.33 5.15
N LEU A 529 10.81 -9.99 3.99
CA LEU A 529 9.57 -10.64 3.56
C LEU A 529 9.35 -12.01 4.20
N ARG A 530 10.40 -12.64 4.75
CA ARG A 530 10.32 -14.00 5.28
C ARG A 530 10.96 -14.08 6.66
N THR A 531 10.30 -14.80 7.56
CA THR A 531 10.84 -15.03 8.89
C THR A 531 12.15 -15.82 8.83
N PRO A 532 13.11 -15.55 9.72
CA PRO A 532 14.37 -16.29 9.80
C PRO A 532 14.12 -17.77 10.13
N PRO A 533 15.07 -18.67 9.80
CA PRO A 533 14.96 -20.08 10.15
C PRO A 533 15.02 -20.30 11.67
N SER A 534 14.31 -21.33 12.18
CA SER A 534 14.47 -21.80 13.56
C SER A 534 15.81 -22.52 13.73
N THR A 535 16.45 -22.36 14.89
CA THR A 535 17.69 -23.09 15.23
C THR A 535 17.45 -24.52 15.70
N SER A 536 16.31 -25.13 15.36
CA SER A 536 16.01 -26.53 15.69
C SER A 536 16.74 -27.46 14.71
N GLY A 537 17.95 -27.88 15.08
CA GLY A 537 18.66 -28.98 14.41
C GLY A 537 20.08 -28.64 13.94
N THR A 538 21.03 -28.68 14.87
CA THR A 538 22.38 -29.26 14.70
C THR A 538 22.95 -29.54 16.08
#